data_AF-R2VI23-F1
#
_entry.id   AF-R2VI23-F1
#
_cell.length_a   1.000
_cell.length_b   1.000
_cell.length_c   1.000
_cell.angle_alpha   90.00
_cell.angle_beta   90.00
_cell.angle_gamma   90.00
#
_symmetry.space_group_name_H-M   'P 1'
#
loop_
_entity.id
_entity.type
_entity.pdbx_description
1 polymer ?
#
loop_
_entity_poly.entity_id
_entity_poly.type
_entity_poly.pdbx_seq_one_letter_code
_entity_poly.pdbx_strand_id
1 'polypeptide(L)' 'MKMFVYVVVNHEKVFLGVFEDPETIYEDVEVKLSNLGFSQWAEKYPIYMMGAQKEPYRLLWEDEK' A
#
# COMPACT_ATOMS: atom_id res chain seq x y z
N MET A 1 -5.54 -14.29 -0.17
CA MET A 1 -4.15 -14.42 0.34
C MET A 1 -3.87 -13.19 1.19
N LYS A 2 -3.29 -13.30 2.40
CA LYS A 2 -3.04 -12.11 3.21
C LYS A 2 -1.87 -11.29 2.66
N MET A 3 -2.09 -10.00 2.46
CA MET A 3 -1.16 -9.05 1.89
C MET A 3 -0.95 -7.90 2.85
N PHE A 4 0.29 -7.63 3.21
CA PHE A 4 0.66 -6.53 4.07
C PHE A 4 1.05 -5.34 3.20
N VAL A 5 0.39 -4.20 3.39
CA VAL A 5 0.64 -3.01 2.59
C VAL A 5 1.32 -1.93 3.44
N TYR A 6 2.32 -1.30 2.85
CA TYR A 6 3.13 -0.24 3.43
C TYR A 6 3.23 0.93 2.47
N VAL A 7 3.21 2.15 2.99
CA VAL A 7 3.57 3.37 2.25
C VAL A 7 4.93 3.87 2.75
N VAL A 8 5.77 4.37 1.85
CA VAL A 8 7.08 4.92 2.22
C VAL A 8 7.03 6.44 2.18
N VAL A 9 7.08 7.07 3.35
CA VAL A 9 7.05 8.52 3.52
C VAL A 9 8.37 8.95 4.15
N ASN A 10 9.10 9.89 3.52
CA ASN A 10 10.40 10.38 4.02
C ASN A 10 11.41 9.26 4.36
N HIS A 11 11.43 8.18 3.58
CA HIS A 11 12.26 6.97 3.80
C HIS A 11 11.83 6.08 4.98
N GLU A 12 10.68 6.35 5.60
CA GLU A 12 10.09 5.52 6.66
C GLU A 12 8.92 4.69 6.12
N LYS A 13 8.83 3.43 6.54
CA LYS A 13 7.73 2.53 6.17
C LYS A 13 6.58 2.69 7.17
N VAL A 14 5.44 3.17 6.69
CA VAL A 14 4.20 3.25 7.46
C VAL A 14 3.30 2.09 7.06
N PHE A 15 2.85 1.31 8.05
CA PHE A 15 1.96 0.18 7.82
C PHE A 15 0.52 0.66 7.59
N LEU A 16 -0.07 0.31 6.43
CA LEU A 16 -1.44 0.69 6.07
C LEU A 16 -2.46 -0.37 6.52
N GLY A 17 -2.11 -1.65 6.44
CA GLY A 17 -3.02 -2.71 6.84
C GLY A 17 -2.71 -4.07 6.22
N VAL A 18 -3.57 -5.04 6.57
CA VAL A 18 -3.63 -6.35 5.94
C VAL A 18 -4.87 -6.42 5.05
N PHE A 19 -4.68 -6.86 3.83
CA PHE A 19 -5.72 -7.01 2.81
C PHE A 19 -5.76 -8.48 2.36
N GLU A 20 -6.92 -8.95 1.91
CA GLU A 20 -7.13 -10.38 1.65
C GLU A 20 -7.32 -10.72 0.17
N ASP A 21 -7.71 -9.73 -0.62
CA ASP A 21 -8.05 -9.87 -2.02
C ASP A 21 -7.15 -9.01 -2.92
N PRO A 22 -6.30 -9.63 -3.76
CA PRO A 22 -5.41 -8.92 -4.65
C PRO A 22 -6.15 -8.23 -5.81
N GLU A 23 -7.38 -8.62 -6.14
CA GLU A 23 -8.15 -8.01 -7.24
C GLU A 23 -8.71 -6.64 -6.82
N THR A 24 -9.01 -6.46 -5.54
CA THR A 24 -9.58 -5.24 -4.96
C THR A 24 -8.55 -4.41 -4.18
N ILE A 25 -7.28 -4.84 -4.16
CA ILE A 25 -6.23 -4.21 -3.35
C ILE A 25 -6.06 -2.71 -3.62
N TYR A 26 -6.28 -2.27 -4.87
CA TYR A 26 -6.12 -0.89 -5.24
C TYR A 26 -7.20 -0.01 -4.58
N GLU A 27 -8.47 -0.39 -4.73
CA GLU A 27 -9.62 0.29 -4.14
C GLU A 27 -9.57 0.25 -2.61
N ASP A 28 -9.22 -0.91 -2.04
CA ASP A 28 -9.14 -1.08 -0.59
C ASP A 28 -8.07 -0.18 0.05
N VAL A 29 -6.91 -0.03 -0.61
CA VAL A 29 -5.83 0.86 -0.16
C VAL A 29 -6.24 2.33 -0.27
N GLU A 30 -6.91 2.73 -1.35
CA GLU A 30 -7.44 4.09 -1.50
C GLU A 30 -8.47 4.43 -0.42
N VAL A 31 -9.42 3.52 -0.16
CA VAL A 31 -10.41 3.67 0.92
C VAL A 31 -9.70 3.76 2.26
N LYS A 32 -8.66 2.95 2.51
CA LYS A 32 -7.89 2.99 3.74
C LYS A 32 -7.17 4.33 3.93
N LEU A 33 -6.53 4.83 2.88
CA LEU A 33 -5.87 6.14 2.88
C LEU A 33 -6.87 7.27 3.11
N SER A 34 -8.02 7.22 2.45
CA SER A 34 -9.10 8.19 2.63
C SER A 34 -9.63 8.21 4.07
N ASN A 35 -9.87 7.04 4.65
CA ASN A 35 -10.29 6.90 6.06
C ASN A 35 -9.26 7.43 7.05
N LEU A 36 -7.98 7.45 6.68
CA LEU A 36 -6.90 8.01 7.49
C LEU A 36 -6.66 9.51 7.23
N GLY A 37 -7.37 10.12 6.27
CA GLY A 37 -7.17 11.52 5.87
C GLY A 37 -5.96 11.74 4.95
N PHE A 38 -5.48 10.68 4.29
CA PHE A 38 -4.27 10.66 3.47
C PHE A 38 -4.55 10.29 2.01
N SER A 39 -5.73 10.63 1.46
CA SER A 39 -6.14 10.23 0.11
C SER A 39 -5.12 10.55 -0.99
N GLN A 40 -4.35 11.64 -0.84
CA GLN A 40 -3.33 12.04 -1.81
C GLN A 40 -2.02 11.23 -1.74
N TRP A 41 -1.87 10.32 -0.79
CA TRP A 41 -0.60 9.61 -0.60
C TRP A 41 -0.34 8.56 -1.68
N ALA A 42 -1.38 7.99 -2.29
CA ALA A 42 -1.23 7.03 -3.39
C ALA A 42 -0.52 7.65 -4.62
N GLU A 43 -0.67 8.96 -4.81
CA GLU A 43 -0.08 9.71 -5.92
C GLU A 43 1.29 10.34 -5.59
N LYS A 44 1.69 10.35 -4.31
CA LYS A 44 2.87 11.09 -3.82
C LYS A 44 3.96 10.20 -3.21
N TYR A 45 3.60 8.97 -2.87
CA TYR A 45 4.46 8.08 -2.13
C TYR A 45 4.36 6.68 -2.69
N PRO A 46 5.50 5.96 -2.80
CA PRO A 46 5.47 4.60 -3.25
C PRO A 46 4.80 3.71 -2.20
N ILE A 47 3.90 2.85 -2.68
CA ILE A 47 3.15 1.90 -1.86
C ILE A 47 3.60 0.49 -2.25
N TYR A 48 3.93 -0.31 -1.24
CA TYR A 48 4.43 -1.67 -1.40
C TYR A 48 3.50 -2.68 -0.75
N MET A 49 3.38 -3.84 -1.38
CA MET A 49 2.66 -5.00 -0.92
C MET A 49 3.64 -6.15 -0.64
N MET A 50 3.40 -6.92 0.43
CA MET A 50 4.10 -8.16 0.72
C MET A 50 3.11 -9.30 0.97
N GLY A 51 3.26 -10.43 0.28
CA GLY A 51 2.50 -11.64 0.56
C GLY A 51 2.93 -12.29 1.89
N ALA A 52 1.99 -12.89 2.62
CA ALA A 52 2.23 -13.51 3.92
C ALA A 52 3.30 -14.63 3.95
N GLN A 53 3.73 -15.16 2.80
CA GLN A 53 4.71 -16.26 2.70
C GLN A 53 6.12 -15.82 2.29
N LYS A 54 6.64 -14.72 2.86
CA LYS A 54 7.99 -14.19 2.54
C LYS A 54 8.20 -13.91 1.04
N GLU A 55 7.13 -13.58 0.33
CA GLU A 55 7.25 -13.15 -1.05
C GLU A 55 7.95 -11.77 -1.11
N PRO A 56 8.73 -11.51 -2.17
CA PRO A 56 9.39 -10.22 -2.34
C PRO A 56 8.36 -9.08 -2.37
N TYR A 57 8.77 -7.90 -1.88
CA TYR A 57 7.94 -6.70 -1.95
C TYR A 57 7.55 -6.43 -3.41
N ARG A 58 6.25 -6.30 -3.66
CA ARG A 58 5.72 -5.85 -4.94
C ARG A 58 5.34 -4.38 -4.82
N LEU A 59 5.85 -3.54 -5.71
CA LEU A 59 5.41 -2.15 -5.82
C LEU A 59 3.98 -2.14 -6.35
N LEU A 60 3.08 -1.48 -5.64
CA LEU A 60 1.69 -1.26 -6.06
C LEU A 60 1.56 0.08 -6.80
N TRP A 61 2.14 1.14 -6.24
CA TRP A 61 2.20 2.47 -6.86
C TRP A 61 3.63 2.98 -6.83
N GLU A 62 4.06 3.55 -7.96
CA GLU A 62 5.30 4.31 -8.09
C GLU A 62 4.96 5.80 -8.12
N ASP A 63 5.85 6.61 -7.55
CA ASP A 63 5.82 8.07 -7.73
C ASP A 63 6.13 8.35 -9.21
N GLU A 64 5.17 8.87 -9.97
CA GLU A 64 5.46 9.42 -11.30
C GLU A 64 6.33 10.67 -11.10
N LYS A 65 7.64 10.50 -11.31
CA LYS A 65 8.62 11.59 -11.30
C LYS A 65 8.36 12.67 -12.35
#